data_AF-A0AAV9C2B2-F1
#
_entry.id   AF-A0AAV9C2B2-F1
#
_cell.length_a   1.000
_cell.length_b   1.000
_cell.length_c   1.000
_cell.angle_alpha   90.00
_cell.angle_beta   90.00
_cell.angle_gamma   90.00
#
_symmetry.space_group_name_H-M   'P 1'
#
loop_
_entity.id
_entity.type
_entity.pdbx_description
1 polymer ?
#
loop_
_entity_poly.entity_id
_entity_poly.type
_entity_poly.pdbx_seq_one_letter_code
_entity_poly.pdbx_strand_id
1 'polypeptide(L)'
;MDPGTVGVKFVKRRNCSSLDVSFENGVMKIPPLCIYECIVPILRNLIAFEQCFLETSNHVTFYADLMDDNLIDAPEDVKLLHDAEILRIGVSNQKEVARFFNWLCTQGQS
;
A
#
# COMPACT_ATOMS: atom_id res chain seq x y z
N MET A 1 -20.04 19.95 2.45
CA MET A 1 -18.86 19.53 3.25
C MET A 1 -18.80 20.46 4.46
N ASP A 2 -18.67 19.91 5.66
CA ASP A 2 -18.66 20.64 6.93
C ASP A 2 -17.23 21.15 7.24
N PRO A 3 -17.02 22.36 7.80
CA PRO A 3 -15.68 22.98 7.92
C PRO A 3 -14.75 22.36 8.98
N GLY A 4 -15.14 21.28 9.65
CA GLY A 4 -14.47 20.78 10.86
C GLY A 4 -13.70 19.46 10.72
N THR A 5 -13.63 18.82 9.55
CA THR A 5 -12.89 17.56 9.38
C THR A 5 -11.78 17.73 8.36
N VAL A 6 -10.55 17.92 8.84
CA VAL A 6 -9.34 17.83 8.02
C VAL A 6 -9.02 16.34 7.87
N GLY A 7 -9.31 15.77 6.71
CA GLY A 7 -9.05 14.36 6.42
C GLY A 7 -8.62 14.15 4.98
N VAL A 8 -7.77 13.16 4.74
CA VAL A 8 -7.38 12.74 3.39
C VAL A 8 -8.48 11.89 2.79
N LYS A 9 -8.91 12.22 1.57
CA LYS A 9 -9.84 11.40 0.78
C LYS A 9 -9.07 10.46 -0.13
N PHE A 10 -9.31 9.17 0.00
CA PHE A 10 -8.73 8.16 -0.89
C PHE A 10 -9.59 7.92 -2.12
N VAL A 11 -8.96 7.85 -3.29
CA VAL A 11 -9.62 7.59 -4.56
C VAL A 11 -8.78 6.62 -5.40
N LYS A 12 -9.43 5.62 -5.99
CA LYS A 12 -8.78 4.75 -6.97
C LYS A 12 -8.32 5.52 -8.20
N ARG A 13 -7.04 5.36 -8.56
CA ARG A 13 -6.46 5.85 -9.81
C ARG A 13 -6.63 4.79 -10.91
N ARG A 14 -6.99 5.22 -12.12
CA ARG A 14 -7.19 4.34 -13.29
C ARG A 14 -6.25 4.77 -14.41
N ASN A 15 -5.92 3.85 -15.32
CA ASN A 15 -5.09 4.11 -16.51
C ASN A 15 -3.72 4.73 -16.18
N CYS A 16 -3.06 4.23 -15.15
CA CYS A 16 -1.76 4.73 -14.64
C CYS A 16 -0.77 3.59 -14.44
N SER A 17 0.50 3.93 -14.21
CA SER A 17 1.51 2.96 -13.78
C SER A 17 1.15 2.34 -12.42
N SER A 18 1.69 1.16 -12.12
CA SER A 18 1.34 0.34 -10.95
C SER A 18 1.71 0.97 -9.60
N LEU A 19 2.54 2.02 -9.59
CA LEU A 19 3.03 2.70 -8.38
C LEU A 19 2.75 4.22 -8.39
N ASP A 20 2.00 4.71 -9.38
CA ASP A 20 1.78 6.14 -9.60
C ASP A 20 0.76 6.73 -8.61
N VAL A 21 1.26 7.20 -7.47
CA VAL A 21 0.47 7.88 -6.42
C VAL A 21 0.51 9.39 -6.61
N SER A 22 -0.64 10.05 -6.45
CA SER A 22 -0.71 11.52 -6.46
C SER A 22 -1.53 12.05 -5.30
N PHE A 23 -1.11 13.17 -4.72
CA PHE A 23 -1.86 13.88 -3.69
C PHE A 23 -2.11 15.32 -4.10
N GLU A 24 -3.37 15.72 -4.19
CA GLU A 24 -3.75 17.08 -4.58
C GLU A 24 -5.07 17.46 -3.89
N ASN A 25 -5.14 18.66 -3.30
CA ASN A 25 -6.35 19.22 -2.68
C ASN A 25 -7.01 18.26 -1.66
N GLY A 26 -6.20 17.58 -0.84
CA GLY A 26 -6.68 16.63 0.17
C GLY A 26 -7.14 15.28 -0.41
N VAL A 27 -6.95 15.04 -1.71
CA VAL A 27 -7.31 13.77 -2.36
C VAL A 27 -6.06 12.99 -2.74
N MET A 28 -5.89 11.82 -2.12
CA MET A 28 -4.86 10.86 -2.48
C MET A 28 -5.40 9.87 -3.50
N LYS A 29 -4.81 9.83 -4.70
CA LYS A 29 -5.16 8.88 -5.76
C LYS A 29 -4.11 7.78 -5.81
N ILE A 30 -4.53 6.53 -5.63
CA ILE A 30 -3.65 5.37 -5.57
C ILE A 30 -4.10 4.34 -6.62
N PRO A 31 -3.18 3.76 -7.43
CA PRO A 31 -3.52 2.65 -8.32
C PRO A 31 -4.04 1.45 -7.50
N PRO A 32 -5.00 0.67 -8.02
CA PRO A 32 -5.51 -0.49 -7.31
C PRO A 32 -4.42 -1.55 -7.17
N LEU A 33 -4.17 -2.00 -5.94
CA LEU A 33 -3.28 -3.09 -5.61
C LEU A 33 -4.11 -4.34 -5.30
N CYS A 34 -3.85 -5.41 -6.05
CA CYS A 34 -4.43 -6.70 -5.74
C CYS A 34 -3.49 -7.47 -4.80
N ILE A 35 -3.94 -7.68 -3.57
CA ILE A 35 -3.19 -8.46 -2.59
C ILE A 35 -3.57 -9.93 -2.79
N TYR A 36 -2.67 -10.66 -3.45
CA TYR A 36 -2.65 -12.12 -3.57
C TYR A 36 -1.37 -12.66 -2.91
N GLU A 37 -1.35 -13.93 -2.52
CA GLU A 37 -0.16 -14.56 -1.92
C GLU A 37 1.11 -14.39 -2.77
N CYS A 38 0.98 -14.23 -4.09
CA CYS A 38 2.09 -14.04 -5.01
C CYS A 38 2.66 -12.61 -5.07
N ILE A 39 1.94 -11.56 -4.63
CA ILE A 39 2.43 -10.17 -4.77
C ILE A 39 3.55 -9.86 -3.78
N VAL A 40 3.53 -10.53 -2.63
CA VAL A 40 4.47 -10.34 -1.52
C VAL A 40 5.90 -10.69 -1.92
N PRO A 41 6.20 -11.92 -2.40
CA PRO A 41 7.55 -12.25 -2.82
C PRO A 41 8.01 -11.38 -4.00
N ILE A 42 7.08 -10.92 -4.85
CA ILE A 42 7.40 -10.00 -5.96
C ILE A 42 7.88 -8.65 -5.41
N LEU A 43 7.11 -8.00 -4.53
CA LEU A 43 7.50 -6.71 -3.95
C LEU A 43 8.83 -6.81 -3.19
N ARG A 44 9.03 -7.88 -2.41
CA ARG A 44 10.29 -8.11 -1.68
C ARG A 44 11.50 -8.26 -2.60
N ASN A 45 11.36 -9.04 -3.67
CA ASN A 45 12.44 -9.21 -4.65
C ASN A 45 12.75 -7.90 -5.37
N LEU A 46 11.73 -7.08 -5.65
CA LEU A 46 11.92 -5.77 -6.27
C LEU A 46 12.60 -4.77 -5.32
N ILE A 47 12.23 -4.75 -4.03
CA ILE A 47 12.92 -3.93 -3.02
C ILE A 47 14.38 -4.36 -2.88
N ALA A 48 14.65 -5.68 -2.78
CA ALA A 48 16.01 -6.20 -2.74
C ALA A 48 16.80 -5.82 -3.99
N PHE A 49 16.17 -5.87 -5.17
CA PHE A 49 16.77 -5.40 -6.41
C PHE A 49 17.13 -3.90 -6.33
N GLU A 50 16.20 -3.03 -5.93
CA GLU A 50 16.50 -1.59 -5.76
C GLU A 50 17.66 -1.35 -4.79
N GLN A 51 17.70 -2.07 -3.66
CA GLN A 51 18.75 -1.94 -2.65
C GLN A 51 20.11 -2.48 -3.10
N CYS A 52 20.14 -3.49 -3.99
CA CYS A 52 21.39 -4.08 -4.49
C CYS A 52 22.04 -3.27 -5.61
N PHE A 53 21.31 -2.37 -6.29
CA PHE A 53 21.80 -1.65 -7.47
C PHE A 53 21.68 -0.13 -7.29
N LEU A 54 22.80 0.52 -6.98
CA LEU A 54 22.91 1.96 -6.68
C LEU A 54 22.39 2.92 -7.77
N GLU A 55 22.24 2.44 -9.00
CA GLU A 55 21.73 3.23 -10.14
C GLU A 55 20.21 3.09 -10.35
N THR A 56 19.53 2.28 -9.52
CA THR A 56 18.09 2.08 -9.58
C THR A 56 17.37 3.11 -8.72
N SER A 57 16.20 3.57 -9.16
CA SER A 57 15.33 4.41 -8.33
C SER A 57 14.57 3.57 -7.30
N ASN A 58 14.33 4.12 -6.12
CA ASN A 58 13.69 3.43 -4.99
C ASN A 58 12.15 3.47 -5.05
N HIS A 59 11.55 3.35 -6.25
CA HIS A 59 10.12 3.57 -6.42
C HIS A 59 9.27 2.51 -5.72
N VAL A 60 9.68 1.25 -5.76
CA VAL A 60 9.00 0.15 -5.11
C VAL A 60 9.20 0.22 -3.60
N THR A 61 10.41 0.55 -3.14
CA THR A 61 10.72 0.74 -1.72
C THR A 61 9.85 1.86 -1.14
N PHE A 62 9.85 3.06 -1.74
CA PHE A 62 9.01 4.15 -1.24
C PHE A 62 7.51 3.85 -1.33
N TYR A 63 7.06 3.09 -2.34
CA TYR A 63 5.68 2.65 -2.41
C TYR A 63 5.34 1.68 -1.28
N ALA A 64 6.24 0.74 -0.96
CA ALA A 64 6.06 -0.20 0.13
C ALA A 64 6.01 0.53 1.48
N ASP A 65 6.95 1.44 1.75
CA ASP A 65 6.99 2.25 2.98
C ASP A 65 5.74 3.14 3.11
N LEU A 66 5.25 3.71 2.00
CA LEU A 66 4.00 4.48 2.00
C LEU A 66 2.81 3.59 2.39
N MET A 67 2.74 2.38 1.84
CA MET A 67 1.61 1.47 2.10
C MET A 67 1.67 0.86 3.50
N ASP A 68 2.84 0.44 3.98
CA ASP A 68 3.04 -0.24 5.27
C ASP A 68 3.07 0.76 6.44
N ASP A 69 3.98 1.73 6.41
CA ASP A 69 4.24 2.60 7.58
C ASP A 69 3.30 3.82 7.67
N ASN A 70 2.64 4.22 6.57
CA ASN A 70 1.91 5.49 6.53
C ASN A 70 0.41 5.34 6.24
N LEU A 71 -0.01 4.30 5.53
CA LEU A 71 -1.39 4.13 5.09
C LEU A 71 -2.11 2.95 5.72
N ILE A 72 -1.40 1.94 6.23
CA ILE A 72 -2.01 0.71 6.78
C ILE A 72 -1.41 0.42 8.15
N ASP A 73 -1.78 1.22 9.15
CA ASP A 73 -1.35 1.03 10.54
C ASP A 73 -2.35 0.14 11.31
N ALA A 74 -3.63 0.21 10.95
CA ALA A 74 -4.71 -0.52 11.60
C ALA A 74 -5.62 -1.29 10.62
N PRO A 75 -6.35 -2.32 11.09
CA PRO A 75 -7.34 -3.03 10.26
C PRO A 75 -8.41 -2.12 9.65
N GLU A 76 -8.74 -1.01 10.31
CA GLU A 76 -9.66 0.02 9.83
C GLU A 76 -9.15 0.68 8.54
N ASP A 77 -7.84 0.86 8.40
CA ASP A 77 -7.24 1.47 7.21
C ASP A 77 -7.30 0.52 6.01
N VAL A 78 -7.08 -0.77 6.25
CA VAL A 78 -7.29 -1.82 5.23
C VAL A 78 -8.72 -1.75 4.71
N LYS A 79 -9.70 -1.62 5.61
CA LYS A 79 -11.11 -1.49 5.24
C LYS A 79 -11.37 -0.20 4.46
N LEU A 80 -10.82 0.93 4.90
CA LEU A 80 -10.96 2.22 4.22
C LEU A 80 -10.45 2.16 2.76
N LEU A 81 -9.26 1.59 2.54
CA LEU A 81 -8.67 1.46 1.22
C LEU A 81 -9.36 0.39 0.37
N HIS A 82 -9.88 -0.67 0.99
CA HIS A 82 -10.71 -1.67 0.32
C HIS A 82 -12.02 -1.06 -0.20
N ASP A 83 -12.71 -0.30 0.64
CA ASP A 83 -13.97 0.37 0.29
C ASP A 83 -13.75 1.45 -0.79
N ALA A 84 -12.56 2.05 -0.84
CA ALA A 84 -12.12 2.95 -1.91
C ALA A 84 -11.71 2.22 -3.21
N GLU A 85 -11.82 0.89 -3.27
CA GLU A 85 -11.35 0.00 -4.35
C GLU A 85 -9.84 0.09 -4.66
N ILE A 86 -9.05 0.61 -3.72
CA ILE A 86 -7.59 0.70 -3.83
C ILE A 86 -6.96 -0.62 -3.44
N LEU A 87 -7.42 -1.24 -2.36
CA LEU A 87 -7.00 -2.60 -2.00
C LEU A 87 -8.04 -3.61 -2.48
N ARG A 88 -7.62 -4.53 -3.33
CA ARG A 88 -8.42 -5.70 -3.70
C ARG A 88 -7.81 -6.92 -3.06
N ILE A 89 -8.45 -7.37 -2.00
CA ILE A 89 -8.02 -8.56 -1.27
C ILE A 89 -8.60 -9.75 -2.01
N GLY A 90 -7.72 -10.46 -2.72
CA GLY A 90 -8.08 -11.65 -3.47
C GLY A 90 -7.84 -12.92 -2.64
N VAL A 91 -8.31 -12.96 -1.40
CA VAL A 91 -8.31 -14.18 -0.60
C VAL A 91 -9.41 -14.12 0.44
N SER A 92 -10.12 -15.23 0.58
CA SER A 92 -11.35 -15.47 1.32
C SER A 92 -11.27 -15.30 2.85
N ASN A 93 -10.34 -14.53 3.41
CA ASN A 93 -10.24 -14.33 4.86
C ASN A 93 -9.47 -13.05 5.25
N GLN A 94 -10.19 -12.03 5.72
CA GLN A 94 -9.61 -10.78 6.26
C GLN A 94 -8.56 -11.01 7.36
N LYS A 95 -8.62 -12.14 8.09
CA LYS A 95 -7.62 -12.50 9.12
C LYS A 95 -6.24 -12.79 8.55
N GLU A 96 -6.15 -13.24 7.31
CA GLU A 96 -4.87 -13.54 6.68
C GLU A 96 -4.17 -12.26 6.20
N VAL A 97 -4.93 -11.26 5.77
CA VAL A 97 -4.39 -9.92 5.45
C VAL A 97 -3.84 -9.23 6.69
N ALA A 98 -4.54 -9.28 7.83
CA ALA A 98 -4.01 -8.72 9.08
C ALA A 98 -2.74 -9.45 9.56
N ARG A 99 -2.69 -10.78 9.43
CA ARG A 99 -1.45 -11.54 9.70
C ARG A 99 -0.33 -11.19 8.74
N PHE A 100 -0.67 -10.91 7.49
CA PHE A 100 0.26 -10.59 6.43
C PHE A 100 1.02 -9.27 6.69
N PHE A 101 0.31 -8.19 7.03
CA PHE A 101 0.93 -6.93 7.41
C PHE A 101 1.70 -7.04 8.74
N ASN A 102 1.12 -7.69 9.76
CA ASN A 102 1.82 -7.90 11.04
C ASN A 102 3.15 -8.67 10.87
N TRP A 103 3.26 -9.58 9.90
CA TRP A 103 4.50 -10.30 9.62
C TRP A 103 5.54 -9.46 8.87
N LEU A 104 5.11 -8.55 7.99
CA LEU A 104 6.01 -7.59 7.33
C LEU A 104 6.71 -6.70 8.36
N CYS A 105 5.97 -6.16 9.33
CA CYS A 105 6.52 -5.27 10.35
C CYS A 105 7.38 -5.97 11.43
N THR A 106 7.33 -7.30 11.55
CA THR A 106 8.05 -8.04 12.61
C THR A 106 9.50 -8.42 12.22
N GLN A 107 9.91 -8.28 10.96
CA GLN A 107 11.30 -8.55 10.55
C GLN A 107 12.18 -7.31 10.76
N GLY A 108 12.28 -6.90 12.03
CA GLY A 108 13.17 -5.83 12.50
C GLY A 108 14.04 -6.22 13.69
N GLN A 109 14.06 -7.50 14.09
CA GLN A 109 15.02 -8.02 15.09
C GLN A 109 15.47 -9.45 14.77
N SER A 110 16.66 -9.56 14.18
CA SER A 110 17.64 -10.61 14.40
C SER A 110 19.02 -10.09 14.01
#